data_AF-A0A1S2PAD2-F1
#
_entry.id   AF-A0A1S2PAD2-F1
#
_cell.length_a   1.000
_cell.length_b   1.000
_cell.length_c   1.000
_cell.angle_alpha   90.00
_cell.angle_beta   90.00
_cell.angle_gamma   90.00
#
_symmetry.space_group_name_H-M   'P 1'
#
loop_
_entity.id
_entity.type
_entity.pdbx_description
1 polymer ?
#
loop_
_entity_poly.entity_id
_entity_poly.type
_entity_poly.pdbx_seq_one_letter_code
_entity_poly.pdbx_strand_id
1 'polypeptide(L)'
;MSMAHRLALATAALGLTAGLAATAAPAQASTAAAAAQTSISSVSFSGPHGPGVASPTITVNGSGFGTAPPAGTNNDVTSCGTYRNNGNSYGNQLYFLDDSNFEAGYSDGNGANCIGITVVSWSANQVVLRFGSSYGSFAHWYLSNGDGFALSVNNGLFGGTASGLS
;
A
#
# COMPACT_ATOMS: atom_id res chain seq x y z
N MET A 1 37.38 -18.46 -32.55
CA MET A 1 38.69 -17.79 -32.42
C MET A 1 38.59 -16.90 -31.18
N SER A 2 38.78 -17.45 -29.99
CA SER A 2 40.04 -17.50 -29.22
C SER A 2 40.86 -16.21 -29.34
N MET A 3 40.96 -15.47 -28.25
CA MET A 3 42.17 -14.73 -27.84
C MET A 3 41.97 -14.27 -26.39
N ALA A 4 42.36 -15.14 -25.46
CA ALA A 4 42.71 -14.75 -24.10
C ALA A 4 43.99 -13.89 -24.15
N HIS A 5 44.03 -12.78 -23.43
CA HIS A 5 45.27 -12.08 -23.12
C HIS A 5 45.49 -12.03 -21.61
N ARG A 6 46.70 -12.45 -21.24
CA ARG A 6 47.21 -12.63 -19.89
C ARG A 6 47.88 -11.34 -19.38
N LEU A 7 47.98 -11.31 -18.05
CA LEU A 7 49.09 -10.81 -17.22
C LEU A 7 49.38 -9.30 -17.13
N ALA A 8 49.32 -8.79 -15.90
CA ALA A 8 50.44 -8.09 -15.29
C ALA A 8 50.38 -8.20 -13.75
N LEU A 9 51.45 -8.73 -13.16
CA LEU A 9 51.80 -8.64 -11.74
C LEU A 9 52.44 -7.27 -11.45
N ALA A 10 52.29 -6.81 -10.20
CA ALA A 10 53.19 -6.01 -9.34
C ALA A 10 52.32 -5.08 -8.47
N THR A 11 52.61 -4.73 -7.21
CA THR A 11 53.82 -4.72 -6.40
C THR A 11 53.41 -4.59 -4.92
N ALA A 12 54.32 -4.92 -4.02
CA ALA A 12 54.18 -4.93 -2.56
C ALA A 12 53.83 -3.57 -1.91
N ALA A 13 53.21 -3.63 -0.72
CA ALA A 13 53.40 -2.63 0.34
C ALA A 13 53.23 -3.30 1.72
N LEU A 14 54.29 -3.21 2.53
CA LEU A 14 54.31 -3.53 3.96
C LEU A 14 53.37 -2.59 4.72
N GLY A 15 52.40 -3.13 5.45
CA GLY A 15 51.59 -2.40 6.41
C GLY A 15 52.08 -2.63 7.84
N LEU A 16 52.50 -1.56 8.53
CA LEU A 16 52.86 -1.56 9.94
C LEU A 16 51.67 -2.01 10.80
N THR A 17 51.89 -3.00 11.67
CA THR A 17 50.95 -3.40 12.72
C THR A 17 51.07 -2.46 13.92
N ALA A 18 50.19 -1.47 14.02
CA ALA A 18 49.97 -0.71 15.25
C ALA A 18 48.83 -1.37 16.03
N GLY A 19 49.16 -1.98 17.17
CA GLY A 19 48.18 -2.55 18.10
C GLY A 19 47.46 -1.45 18.87
N LEU A 20 46.17 -1.27 18.58
CA LEU A 20 45.24 -0.57 19.47
C LEU A 20 44.39 -1.61 20.19
N ALA A 21 44.62 -1.77 21.49
CA ALA A 21 43.73 -2.51 22.37
C ALA A 21 42.44 -1.69 22.55
N ALA A 22 41.42 -1.99 21.74
CA ALA A 22 40.08 -1.46 21.93
C ALA A 22 39.43 -2.14 23.14
N THR A 23 39.20 -1.39 24.21
CA THR A 23 38.33 -1.81 25.30
C THR A 23 36.90 -1.89 24.75
N ALA A 24 36.44 -3.10 24.47
CA ALA A 24 35.07 -3.35 24.03
C ALA A 24 34.09 -2.89 25.12
N ALA A 25 33.45 -1.74 24.90
CA ALA A 25 32.29 -1.35 25.68
C ALA A 25 31.20 -2.43 25.53
N PRO A 26 30.53 -2.86 26.60
CA PRO A 26 29.45 -3.83 26.49
C PRO A 26 28.37 -3.25 25.58
N ALA A 27 28.12 -3.92 24.47
CA ALA A 27 27.04 -3.59 23.56
C ALA A 27 25.73 -3.69 24.34
N GLN A 28 25.12 -2.55 24.65
CA GLN A 28 23.75 -2.50 25.15
C GLN A 28 22.86 -3.01 24.02
N ALA A 29 22.43 -4.26 24.14
CA ALA A 29 21.40 -4.83 23.28
C ALA A 29 20.10 -4.05 23.56
N SER A 30 19.83 -3.03 22.76
CA SER A 30 18.52 -2.39 22.73
C SER A 30 17.52 -3.42 22.20
N THR A 31 16.70 -3.96 23.09
CA THR A 31 15.50 -4.73 22.72
C THR A 31 14.49 -3.74 22.16
N ALA A 32 14.72 -3.26 20.93
CA ALA A 32 13.66 -2.64 20.15
C ALA A 32 12.62 -3.73 19.90
N ALA A 33 11.47 -3.63 20.55
CA ALA A 33 10.33 -4.49 20.24
C ALA A 33 10.04 -4.33 18.75
N ALA A 34 10.13 -5.43 17.99
CA ALA A 34 9.76 -5.41 16.59
C ALA A 34 8.32 -4.88 16.48
N ALA A 35 8.12 -3.84 15.67
CA ALA A 35 6.78 -3.33 15.42
C ALA A 35 5.90 -4.50 14.96
N ALA A 36 4.73 -4.66 15.59
CA ALA A 36 3.81 -5.72 15.21
C ALA A 36 3.46 -5.56 13.72
N GLN A 37 3.74 -6.59 12.94
CA GLN A 37 3.48 -6.59 11.50
C GLN A 37 1.97 -6.51 11.25
N THR A 38 1.56 -5.64 10.33
CA THR A 38 0.17 -5.55 9.91
C THR A 38 -0.30 -6.86 9.30
N SER A 39 -1.46 -7.36 9.73
CA SER A 39 -2.09 -8.56 9.20
C SER A 39 -3.58 -8.29 8.99
N ILE A 40 -4.08 -8.61 7.80
CA ILE A 40 -5.51 -8.52 7.47
C ILE A 40 -6.09 -9.93 7.58
N SER A 41 -7.14 -10.10 8.38
CA SER A 41 -7.82 -11.39 8.59
C SER A 41 -9.04 -11.58 7.70
N SER A 42 -9.76 -10.50 7.40
CA SER A 42 -10.90 -10.53 6.50
C SER A 42 -11.20 -9.18 5.87
N VAL A 43 -11.80 -9.24 4.69
CA VAL A 43 -12.38 -8.10 3.99
C VAL A 43 -13.80 -8.48 3.59
N SER A 44 -14.77 -7.61 3.87
CA SER A 44 -16.17 -7.80 3.49
C SER A 44 -16.73 -6.56 2.80
N PHE A 45 -17.60 -6.77 1.82
CA PHE A 45 -18.24 -5.72 1.05
C PHE A 45 -19.73 -5.68 1.37
N SER A 46 -20.32 -4.49 1.32
CA SER A 46 -21.76 -4.30 1.44
C SER A 46 -22.22 -3.06 0.70
N GLY A 47 -23.47 -3.05 0.25
CA GLY A 47 -24.07 -1.96 -0.50
C GLY A 47 -24.27 -2.29 -1.99
N PRO A 48 -24.86 -1.34 -2.74
CA PRO A 48 -25.24 -1.56 -4.12
C PRO A 48 -24.02 -1.75 -5.03
N HIS A 49 -24.18 -2.52 -6.09
CA HIS A 49 -23.16 -2.68 -7.13
C HIS A 49 -23.67 -2.41 -8.55
N GLY A 50 -22.73 -2.15 -9.46
CA GLY A 50 -23.04 -1.86 -10.87
C GLY A 50 -22.81 -0.40 -11.29
N PRO A 51 -23.14 -0.07 -12.55
CA PRO A 51 -22.94 1.27 -13.09
C PRO A 51 -23.80 2.32 -12.38
N GLY A 52 -23.22 3.49 -12.06
CA GLY A 52 -23.95 4.63 -11.51
C GLY A 52 -24.34 4.52 -10.03
N VAL A 53 -23.92 3.47 -9.33
CA VAL A 53 -24.26 3.27 -7.92
C VAL A 53 -23.24 3.91 -7.00
N ALA A 54 -23.67 4.20 -5.76
CA ALA A 54 -22.79 4.72 -4.73
C ALA A 54 -21.70 3.72 -4.34
N SER A 55 -20.54 4.22 -3.89
CA SER A 55 -19.47 3.36 -3.37
C SER A 55 -19.99 2.40 -2.31
N PRO A 56 -19.64 1.09 -2.40
CA PRO A 56 -19.90 0.13 -1.34
C PRO A 56 -19.13 0.52 -0.08
N THR A 57 -19.54 -0.06 1.04
CA THR A 57 -18.78 -0.05 2.29
C THR A 57 -17.87 -1.27 2.30
N ILE A 58 -16.58 -1.03 2.53
CA ILE A 58 -15.57 -2.07 2.66
C ILE A 58 -15.12 -2.11 4.12
N THR A 59 -15.33 -3.25 4.78
CA THR A 59 -14.87 -3.47 6.16
C THR A 59 -13.69 -4.41 6.15
N VAL A 60 -12.60 -3.97 6.77
CA VAL A 60 -11.32 -4.68 6.84
C VAL A 60 -11.06 -4.98 8.30
N ASN A 61 -10.91 -6.26 8.64
CA ASN A 61 -10.55 -6.69 10.00
C ASN A 61 -9.14 -7.25 10.00
N GLY A 62 -8.44 -7.10 11.13
CA GLY A 62 -7.08 -7.58 11.27
C GLY A 62 -6.40 -7.07 12.54
N SER A 63 -5.10 -6.87 12.46
CA SER A 63 -4.26 -6.38 13.55
C SER A 63 -3.08 -5.57 13.03
N GLY A 64 -2.56 -4.67 13.86
CA GLY A 64 -1.38 -3.87 13.49
C GLY A 64 -1.69 -2.66 12.60
N PHE A 65 -2.97 -2.30 12.42
CA PHE A 65 -3.38 -1.13 11.64
C PHE A 65 -3.01 0.21 12.29
N GLY A 66 -2.57 0.20 13.55
CA GLY A 66 -2.34 1.43 14.32
C GLY A 66 -3.65 2.16 14.67
N THR A 67 -3.54 3.27 15.40
CA THR A 67 -4.72 3.97 15.95
C THR A 67 -5.26 5.08 15.05
N ALA A 68 -4.61 5.36 13.93
CA ALA A 68 -5.00 6.41 12.99
C ALA A 68 -4.66 5.98 11.55
N PRO A 69 -5.44 6.43 10.55
CA PRO A 69 -5.09 6.21 9.16
C PRO A 69 -3.77 6.91 8.80
N PRO A 70 -3.06 6.42 7.78
CA PRO A 70 -1.93 7.15 7.23
C PRO A 70 -2.36 8.52 6.69
N ALA A 71 -1.42 9.47 6.61
CA ALA A 71 -1.70 10.77 6.02
C ALA A 71 -1.98 10.62 4.52
N GLY A 72 -3.17 11.04 4.09
CA GLY A 72 -3.58 11.03 2.69
C GLY A 72 -3.42 12.39 2.01
N THR A 73 -3.30 12.38 0.69
CA THR A 73 -3.32 13.57 -0.16
C THR A 73 -4.63 13.62 -0.93
N ASN A 74 -5.27 14.79 -1.00
CA ASN A 74 -6.53 14.96 -1.72
C ASN A 74 -6.40 14.53 -3.20
N ASN A 75 -7.33 13.68 -3.66
CA ASN A 75 -7.38 13.14 -5.03
C ASN A 75 -8.32 13.90 -5.99
N ASP A 76 -8.73 15.13 -5.66
CA ASP A 76 -9.63 15.96 -6.48
C ASP A 76 -8.95 16.60 -7.69
N VAL A 77 -7.61 16.56 -7.76
CA VAL A 77 -6.81 17.22 -8.81
C VAL A 77 -6.31 16.19 -9.83
N THR A 78 -7.22 15.37 -10.36
CA THR A 78 -6.87 14.32 -11.34
C THR A 78 -7.16 14.77 -12.77
N SER A 79 -6.47 14.16 -13.74
CA SER A 79 -6.70 14.37 -15.17
C SER A 79 -8.04 13.82 -15.67
N CYS A 80 -8.83 13.17 -14.81
CA CYS A 80 -10.07 12.49 -15.17
C CYS A 80 -11.31 13.38 -15.20
N GLY A 81 -11.18 14.68 -15.01
CA GLY A 81 -12.27 15.65 -15.16
C GLY A 81 -12.53 16.46 -13.89
N THR A 82 -13.70 17.08 -13.81
CA THR A 82 -14.06 18.03 -12.74
C THR A 82 -14.55 17.37 -11.45
N TYR A 83 -14.22 16.09 -11.23
CA TYR A 83 -14.70 15.33 -10.07
C TYR A 83 -14.08 15.86 -8.78
N ARG A 84 -14.95 16.20 -7.84
CA ARG A 84 -14.59 16.64 -6.48
C ARG A 84 -15.08 15.60 -5.49
N ASN A 85 -14.46 15.55 -4.31
CA ASN A 85 -14.68 14.53 -3.29
C ASN A 85 -14.29 13.12 -3.79
N ASN A 86 -13.17 13.02 -4.51
CA ASN A 86 -12.59 11.75 -4.94
C ASN A 86 -11.94 10.99 -3.79
N GLY A 87 -11.94 11.52 -2.57
CA GLY A 87 -11.22 10.93 -1.45
C GLY A 87 -9.73 11.25 -1.52
N ASN A 88 -8.91 10.41 -0.90
CA ASN A 88 -7.48 10.64 -0.79
C ASN A 88 -6.66 9.51 -1.39
N SER A 89 -5.44 9.84 -1.74
CA SER A 89 -4.39 8.89 -2.08
C SER A 89 -3.41 8.76 -0.92
N TYR A 90 -3.02 7.54 -0.61
CA TYR A 90 -2.15 7.17 0.51
C TYR A 90 -0.89 6.42 0.05
N GLY A 91 -0.68 6.31 -1.27
CA GLY A 91 0.43 5.58 -1.86
C GLY A 91 0.41 4.10 -1.46
N ASN A 92 1.58 3.54 -1.14
CA ASN A 92 1.70 2.12 -0.77
C ASN A 92 1.03 1.75 0.56
N GLN A 93 0.65 2.75 1.38
CA GLN A 93 0.14 2.50 2.73
C GLN A 93 -1.34 2.11 2.75
N LEU A 94 -2.13 2.62 1.80
CA LEU A 94 -3.55 2.28 1.70
C LEU A 94 -4.01 2.43 0.25
N TYR A 95 -4.27 1.30 -0.40
CA TYR A 95 -4.78 1.26 -1.77
C TYR A 95 -5.61 0.00 -1.98
N PHE A 96 -6.47 0.06 -2.99
CA PHE A 96 -7.31 -1.03 -3.44
C PHE A 96 -7.12 -1.22 -4.94
N LEU A 97 -6.97 -2.46 -5.38
CA LEU A 97 -6.94 -2.87 -6.77
C LEU A 97 -8.13 -3.78 -7.03
N ASP A 98 -8.94 -3.46 -8.02
CA ASP A 98 -9.72 -4.43 -8.76
C ASP A 98 -8.83 -4.94 -9.89
N ASP A 99 -8.52 -6.24 -9.88
CA ASP A 99 -7.51 -6.85 -10.75
C ASP A 99 -7.77 -6.64 -12.25
N SER A 100 -9.00 -6.27 -12.62
CA SER A 100 -9.43 -6.17 -14.01
C SER A 100 -10.01 -4.82 -14.43
N ASN A 101 -10.14 -3.86 -13.51
CA ASN A 101 -10.97 -2.67 -13.78
C ASN A 101 -10.35 -1.36 -13.31
N PHE A 102 -10.06 -1.22 -12.02
CA PHE A 102 -9.67 0.07 -11.46
C PHE A 102 -8.76 -0.07 -10.24
N GLU A 103 -8.12 1.05 -9.91
CA GLU A 103 -7.32 1.20 -8.70
C GLU A 103 -7.81 2.41 -7.93
N ALA A 104 -7.76 2.34 -6.60
CA ALA A 104 -8.15 3.41 -5.72
C ALA A 104 -7.11 3.68 -4.62
N GLY A 105 -6.89 4.97 -4.32
CA GLY A 105 -6.06 5.41 -3.20
C GLY A 105 -4.54 5.31 -3.41
N TYR A 106 -4.09 4.75 -4.52
CA TYR A 106 -2.66 4.74 -4.89
C TYR A 106 -2.23 6.05 -5.55
N SER A 107 -0.94 6.40 -5.43
CA SER A 107 -0.27 7.47 -6.15
C SER A 107 1.24 7.21 -6.17
N ASP A 108 1.86 7.20 -7.35
CA ASP A 108 3.31 7.06 -7.54
C ASP A 108 3.99 8.42 -7.83
N GLY A 109 3.27 9.53 -7.70
CA GLY A 109 3.76 10.88 -8.05
C GLY A 109 3.51 11.30 -9.50
N ASN A 110 3.05 10.40 -10.38
CA ASN A 110 2.59 10.75 -11.74
C ASN A 110 1.07 11.01 -11.83
N GLY A 111 0.39 10.92 -10.69
CA GLY A 111 -1.05 11.08 -10.55
C GLY A 111 -1.65 9.85 -9.89
N ALA A 112 -2.64 10.08 -9.04
CA ALA A 112 -3.45 9.00 -8.53
C ALA A 112 -4.48 8.59 -9.57
N ASN A 113 -4.81 7.30 -9.61
CA ASN A 113 -5.99 6.85 -10.31
C ASN A 113 -7.20 7.59 -9.73
N CYS A 114 -8.15 7.94 -10.58
CA CYS A 114 -9.09 9.02 -10.29
C CYS A 114 -10.14 8.70 -9.22
N ILE A 115 -10.00 7.54 -8.60
CA ILE A 115 -10.72 7.08 -7.43
C ILE A 115 -9.74 7.14 -6.26
N GLY A 116 -10.00 8.00 -5.28
CA GLY A 116 -9.33 7.95 -3.99
C GLY A 116 -10.11 7.09 -3.00
N ILE A 117 -9.51 6.87 -1.85
CA ILE A 117 -10.14 6.19 -0.72
C ILE A 117 -10.64 7.23 0.28
N THR A 118 -11.87 7.05 0.74
CA THR A 118 -12.45 7.74 1.89
C THR A 118 -12.42 6.80 3.09
N VAL A 119 -11.60 7.12 4.09
CA VAL A 119 -11.60 6.41 5.37
C VAL A 119 -12.82 6.84 6.17
N VAL A 120 -13.73 5.91 6.44
CA VAL A 120 -14.95 6.14 7.24
C VAL A 120 -14.66 5.99 8.72
N SER A 121 -13.92 4.94 9.10
CA SER A 121 -13.46 4.73 10.48
C SER A 121 -12.16 3.94 10.51
N TRP A 122 -11.35 4.15 11.54
CA TRP A 122 -10.06 3.48 11.72
C TRP A 122 -9.84 3.12 13.19
N SER A 123 -9.29 1.94 13.42
CA SER A 123 -8.84 1.44 14.71
C SER A 123 -7.70 0.45 14.52
N ALA A 124 -7.10 -0.01 15.62
CA ALA A 124 -5.97 -0.95 15.58
C ALA A 124 -6.29 -2.31 14.93
N ASN A 125 -7.58 -2.68 14.84
CA ASN A 125 -8.04 -3.98 14.39
C ASN A 125 -9.18 -3.94 13.35
N GLN A 126 -9.74 -2.76 13.06
CA GLN A 126 -10.76 -2.60 12.03
C GLN A 126 -10.63 -1.26 11.30
N VAL A 127 -10.76 -1.32 9.98
CA VAL A 127 -10.84 -0.17 9.09
C VAL A 127 -12.11 -0.27 8.26
N VAL A 128 -12.81 0.85 8.08
CA VAL A 128 -13.98 0.95 7.20
C VAL A 128 -13.69 1.99 6.14
N LEU A 129 -13.84 1.60 4.87
CA LEU A 129 -13.48 2.38 3.70
C LEU A 129 -14.67 2.54 2.77
N ARG A 130 -14.61 3.61 1.98
CA ARG A 130 -15.39 3.82 0.76
C ARG A 130 -14.47 4.37 -0.32
N PHE A 131 -14.90 4.30 -1.55
CA PHE A 131 -14.31 4.98 -2.68
C PHE A 131 -14.89 6.39 -2.83
N GLY A 132 -14.11 7.28 -3.43
CA GLY A 132 -14.55 8.63 -3.77
C GLY A 132 -15.62 8.69 -4.86
N SER A 133 -16.07 9.91 -5.16
CA SER A 133 -17.18 10.19 -6.07
C SER A 133 -16.98 9.74 -7.53
N SER A 134 -15.74 9.57 -7.98
CA SER A 134 -15.44 8.98 -9.29
C SER A 134 -15.81 7.48 -9.39
N TYR A 135 -15.99 6.78 -8.27
CA TYR A 135 -16.47 5.40 -8.29
C TYR A 135 -17.88 5.32 -8.88
N GLY A 136 -18.13 4.32 -9.73
CA GLY A 136 -19.41 4.08 -10.39
C GLY A 136 -19.76 5.10 -11.47
N SER A 137 -18.85 6.00 -11.83
CA SER A 137 -19.13 7.14 -12.72
C SER A 137 -18.91 6.82 -14.22
N PHE A 138 -18.11 7.61 -14.92
CA PHE A 138 -18.01 7.67 -16.39
C PHE A 138 -17.19 6.55 -17.03
N ALA A 139 -16.32 5.89 -16.26
CA ALA A 139 -15.36 4.90 -16.79
C ALA A 139 -15.72 3.45 -16.42
N HIS A 140 -16.96 3.19 -15.98
CA HIS A 140 -17.41 1.87 -15.55
C HIS A 140 -16.58 1.23 -14.41
N TRP A 141 -15.97 2.08 -13.58
CA TRP A 141 -15.25 1.64 -12.38
C TRP A 141 -16.21 1.31 -11.25
N TYR A 142 -16.66 0.07 -11.19
CA TYR A 142 -17.45 -0.45 -10.10
C TYR A 142 -17.07 -1.90 -9.85
N LEU A 143 -17.29 -2.35 -8.63
CA LEU A 143 -17.13 -3.74 -8.24
C LEU A 143 -18.43 -4.49 -8.53
N SER A 144 -18.32 -5.79 -8.69
CA SER A 144 -19.40 -6.77 -8.75
C SER A 144 -19.03 -7.99 -7.91
N ASN A 145 -20.04 -8.76 -7.49
CA ASN A 145 -19.77 -10.04 -6.85
C ASN A 145 -19.01 -10.95 -7.82
N GLY A 146 -17.86 -11.49 -7.39
CA GLY A 146 -17.00 -12.32 -8.21
C GLY A 146 -15.70 -11.64 -8.69
N ASP A 147 -15.58 -10.32 -8.55
CA ASP A 147 -14.38 -9.61 -8.98
C ASP A 147 -13.18 -9.92 -8.06
N GLY A 148 -12.01 -10.12 -8.66
CA GLY A 148 -10.75 -10.27 -7.95
C GLY A 148 -10.26 -8.92 -7.41
N PHE A 149 -9.74 -8.90 -6.19
CA PHE A 149 -9.17 -7.68 -5.63
C PHE A 149 -7.91 -7.91 -4.81
N ALA A 150 -7.12 -6.85 -4.68
CA ALA A 150 -6.05 -6.72 -3.70
C ALA A 150 -6.23 -5.43 -2.88
N LEU A 151 -5.91 -5.49 -1.59
CA LEU A 151 -6.00 -4.36 -0.67
C LEU A 151 -4.70 -4.28 0.15
N SER A 152 -4.15 -3.07 0.27
CA SER A 152 -3.09 -2.75 1.22
C SER A 152 -3.63 -1.92 2.37
N VAL A 153 -3.24 -2.25 3.61
CA VAL A 153 -3.44 -1.44 4.81
C VAL A 153 -2.13 -1.45 5.60
N ASN A 154 -1.47 -0.30 5.75
CA ASN A 154 -0.16 -0.14 6.39
C ASN A 154 0.84 -1.22 5.95
N ASN A 155 0.97 -1.42 4.63
CA ASN A 155 1.81 -2.42 3.96
C ASN A 155 1.43 -3.89 4.22
N GLY A 156 0.38 -4.18 4.99
CA GLY A 156 -0.25 -5.50 5.03
C GLY A 156 -1.09 -5.69 3.78
N LEU A 157 -0.88 -6.80 3.08
CA LEU A 157 -1.59 -7.12 1.84
C LEU A 157 -2.64 -8.21 2.07
N PHE A 158 -3.78 -8.07 1.40
CA PHE A 158 -4.83 -9.07 1.36
C PHE A 158 -5.40 -9.14 -0.04
N GLY A 159 -5.60 -10.36 -0.55
CA GLY A 159 -6.28 -10.60 -1.83
C GLY A 159 -7.49 -11.49 -1.63
N GLY A 160 -8.49 -11.34 -2.49
CA GLY A 160 -9.69 -12.15 -2.43
C GLY A 160 -10.65 -11.89 -3.57
N THR A 161 -11.90 -12.31 -3.36
CA THR A 161 -12.98 -12.09 -4.30
C THR A 161 -14.07 -11.25 -3.63
N ALA A 162 -14.53 -10.21 -4.32
CA ALA A 162 -15.62 -9.37 -3.85
C ALA A 162 -16.90 -10.20 -3.71
N SER A 163 -17.54 -10.11 -2.54
CA SER A 163 -18.79 -10.78 -2.21
C SER A 163 -19.59 -9.99 -1.18
N GLY A 164 -20.92 -10.16 -1.17
CA GLY A 164 -21.83 -9.47 -0.24
C GLY A 164 -22.38 -8.14 -0.77
N LEU A 165 -22.09 -7.81 -2.03
CA LEU A 165 -22.70 -6.69 -2.73
C LEU A 165 -24.15 -7.02 -3.12
N SER A 166 -25.03 -6.02 -3.13
CA SER A 166 -26.48 -6.15 -3.37
C SER A 166 -26.96 -5.51 -4.67
#